data_AF-A0A978V1Y7-F1
#
_entry.id   AF-A0A978V1Y7-F1
#
_cell.length_a   1.000
_cell.length_b   1.000
_cell.length_c   1.000
_cell.angle_alpha   90.00
_cell.angle_beta   90.00
_cell.angle_gamma   90.00
#
_symmetry.space_group_name_H-M   'P 1'
#
loop_
_entity.id
_entity.type
_entity.pdbx_description
1 polymer ?
#
loop_
_entity_poly.entity_id
_entity_poly.type
_entity_poly.pdbx_seq_one_letter_code
_entity_poly.pdbx_strand_id
1 'polypeptide(L)'
;MSIDGNSKDEKHPDIFIVMQIMRCYLRARDIDNALKTFEDHMNAKKPAAPELYVTLIEGAMIGHTPKGMQLAQDTLVKMTERDFFLSRKMRSDRLPIASGEKTGGYTTANYIWDLMQARKITPSIPAVEAYYNGLKGREIPEDDPRLLQVSRTYDGLRTRFGTGPGRPY
;
A
#
# COMPACT_ATOMS: atom_id res chain seq x y z
N MET A 1 -21.90 49.43 20.16
CA MET A 1 -20.66 48.74 19.73
C MET A 1 -20.10 48.02 20.94
N SER A 2 -20.36 46.71 21.05
CA SER A 2 -19.62 45.82 21.94
C SER A 2 -19.47 44.50 21.20
N ILE A 3 -18.22 44.10 21.10
CA ILE A 3 -17.62 43.21 20.11
C ILE A 3 -18.02 41.77 20.44
N ASP A 4 -18.55 41.05 19.45
CA ASP A 4 -18.77 39.61 19.52
C ASP A 4 -17.43 38.93 19.84
N GLY A 5 -17.40 38.19 20.95
CA GLY A 5 -16.26 37.39 21.35
C GLY A 5 -16.03 36.27 20.34
N ASN A 6 -15.17 36.55 19.37
CA ASN A 6 -14.69 35.62 18.35
C ASN A 6 -14.30 34.30 19.02
N SER A 7 -15.10 33.25 18.78
CA SER A 7 -14.73 31.87 19.07
C SER A 7 -13.32 31.65 18.54
N LYS A 8 -12.42 31.11 19.38
CA LYS A 8 -11.09 30.71 18.91
C LYS A 8 -11.31 29.72 17.77
N ASP A 9 -11.13 30.18 16.53
CA ASP A 9 -11.13 29.31 15.37
C ASP A 9 -10.07 28.25 15.63
N GLU A 10 -10.51 27.03 15.93
CA GLU A 10 -9.65 25.88 16.12
C GLU A 10 -8.99 25.62 14.77
N LYS A 11 -7.80 26.20 14.58
CA LYS A 11 -7.04 26.08 13.34
C LYS A 11 -6.54 24.66 13.22
N HIS A 12 -7.38 23.80 12.67
CA HIS A 12 -6.97 22.44 12.38
C HIS A 12 -5.93 22.47 11.24
N PRO A 13 -4.85 21.67 11.35
CA PRO A 13 -3.90 21.54 10.27
C PRO A 13 -4.59 21.09 8.98
N ASP A 14 -4.16 21.64 7.85
CA ASP A 14 -4.58 21.16 6.54
C ASP A 14 -4.10 19.72 6.29
N ILE A 15 -4.67 19.08 5.28
CA ILE A 15 -4.35 17.68 4.92
C ILE A 15 -2.86 17.47 4.62
N PHE A 16 -2.18 18.46 4.05
CA PHE A 16 -0.78 18.37 3.68
C PHE A 16 0.11 18.34 4.93
N ILE A 17 -0.19 19.18 5.92
CA ILE A 17 0.52 19.20 7.20
C ILE A 17 0.29 17.90 7.96
N VAL A 18 -0.96 17.42 8.04
CA VAL A 18 -1.28 16.13 8.68
C VAL A 18 -0.49 14.98 8.04
N MET A 19 -0.44 14.95 6.71
CA MET A 19 0.33 13.96 5.97
C MET A 19 1.83 14.01 6.28
N GLN A 20 2.44 15.21 6.42
CA GLN A 20 3.85 15.30 6.80
C GLN A 20 4.09 14.85 8.25
N ILE A 21 3.20 15.19 9.18
CA ILE A 21 3.29 14.75 10.58
C ILE A 21 3.25 13.21 10.65
N MET A 22 2.29 12.59 9.95
CA MET A 22 2.21 11.13 9.86
C MET A 22 3.50 10.52 9.30
N ARG A 23 4.06 11.09 8.22
CA ARG A 23 5.32 10.60 7.64
C ARG A 23 6.48 10.67 8.62
N CYS A 24 6.55 11.71 9.45
CA CYS A 24 7.57 11.82 10.49
C CYS A 24 7.44 10.69 11.52
N TYR A 25 6.25 10.46 12.06
CA TYR A 25 6.00 9.37 13.00
C TYR A 25 6.32 7.99 12.40
N LEU A 26 5.86 7.73 11.17
CA LEU A 26 6.08 6.45 10.49
C LEU A 26 7.58 6.19 10.23
N ARG A 27 8.34 7.22 9.83
CA ARG A 27 9.80 7.12 9.67
C ARG A 27 10.52 6.91 11.00
N ALA A 28 10.02 7.52 12.08
CA ALA A 28 10.51 7.33 13.44
C ALA A 28 10.08 5.98 14.07
N ARG A 29 9.33 5.14 13.35
CA ARG A 29 8.75 3.86 13.84
C ARG A 29 7.69 4.03 14.91
N ASP A 30 7.18 5.24 15.08
CA ASP A 30 6.13 5.57 16.01
C ASP A 30 4.76 5.37 15.35
N ILE A 31 4.40 4.10 15.19
CA ILE A 31 3.17 3.70 14.49
C ILE A 31 1.92 4.17 15.26
N ASP A 32 1.99 4.18 16.59
CA ASP A 32 0.84 4.53 17.44
C ASP A 32 0.48 6.01 17.30
N ASN A 33 1.46 6.92 17.31
CA ASN A 33 1.18 8.34 17.07
C ASN A 33 0.79 8.62 15.61
N ALA A 34 1.32 7.88 14.64
CA ALA A 34 0.88 7.97 13.25
C ALA A 34 -0.59 7.56 13.08
N LEU A 35 -1.00 6.44 13.68
CA LEU A 35 -2.38 5.95 13.66
C LEU A 35 -3.33 6.93 14.37
N LYS A 36 -2.94 7.41 15.56
CA LYS A 36 -3.73 8.42 16.28
C LYS A 36 -3.95 9.67 15.42
N THR A 37 -2.88 10.19 14.81
CA THR A 37 -2.97 11.37 13.92
C THR A 37 -3.92 11.14 12.74
N PHE A 38 -3.89 9.93 12.17
CA PHE A 38 -4.82 9.53 11.11
C PHE A 38 -6.26 9.49 11.60
N GLU A 39 -6.53 8.81 12.71
CA GLU A 39 -7.89 8.66 13.26
C GLU A 39 -8.48 10.00 13.70
N ASP A 40 -7.69 10.85 14.37
CA ASP A 40 -8.09 12.20 14.76
C ASP A 40 -8.54 13.02 13.54
N HIS A 41 -7.83 12.91 12.42
CA HIS A 41 -8.23 13.58 11.17
C HIS A 41 -9.50 12.98 10.56
N MET A 42 -9.61 11.65 10.52
CA MET A 42 -10.76 10.96 9.93
C MET A 42 -12.06 11.15 10.73
N ASN A 43 -11.94 11.40 12.04
CA ASN A 43 -13.05 11.67 12.95
C ASN A 43 -13.44 13.16 12.99
N ALA A 44 -12.54 14.07 12.62
CA ALA A 44 -12.92 15.44 12.34
C ALA A 44 -13.93 15.43 11.17
N LYS A 45 -14.97 16.28 11.23
CA LYS A 45 -16.01 16.41 10.17
C LYS A 45 -15.44 17.05 8.90
N LYS A 46 -14.34 16.52 8.39
CA LYS A 46 -13.57 16.98 7.24
C LYS A 46 -13.90 16.14 6.01
N PRO A 47 -13.65 16.68 4.80
CA PRO A 47 -13.76 15.91 3.57
C PRO A 47 -12.92 14.63 3.61
N ALA A 48 -13.36 13.61 2.89
CA ALA A 48 -12.60 12.37 2.81
C ALA A 48 -11.21 12.61 2.21
N ALA A 49 -10.22 11.94 2.80
CA ALA A 49 -8.80 12.14 2.50
C ALA A 49 -8.10 10.81 2.12
N PRO A 50 -8.31 10.30 0.89
CA PRO A 50 -7.69 9.04 0.43
C PRO A 50 -6.16 9.03 0.56
N GLU A 51 -5.52 10.19 0.44
CA GLU A 51 -4.06 10.38 0.56
C GLU A 51 -3.52 10.00 1.95
N LEU A 52 -4.33 10.17 3.00
CA LEU A 52 -3.93 9.81 4.36
C LEU A 52 -3.92 8.30 4.56
N TYR A 53 -4.88 7.56 3.97
CA TYR A 53 -4.86 6.09 3.95
C TYR A 53 -3.58 5.59 3.29
N VAL A 54 -3.29 6.14 2.11
CA VAL A 54 -2.10 5.78 1.34
C VAL A 54 -0.82 6.02 2.14
N THR A 55 -0.73 7.18 2.78
CA THR A 55 0.43 7.55 3.61
C THR A 55 0.62 6.59 4.77
N LEU A 56 -0.47 6.21 5.45
CA LEU A 56 -0.42 5.26 6.57
C LEU A 56 0.01 3.87 6.10
N ILE A 57 -0.59 3.36 5.01
CA ILE A 57 -0.25 2.05 4.42
C ILE A 57 1.24 1.99 4.08
N GLU A 58 1.75 2.97 3.34
CA GLU A 58 3.16 3.00 2.93
C GLU A 58 4.11 3.09 4.12
N GLY A 59 3.83 3.98 5.06
CA GLY A 59 4.70 4.17 6.22
C GLY A 59 4.67 2.99 7.19
N ALA A 60 3.52 2.33 7.35
CA ALA A 60 3.38 1.17 8.22
C ALA A 60 4.12 -0.06 7.69
N MET A 61 4.25 -0.19 6.35
CA MET A 61 5.04 -1.25 5.72
C MET A 61 6.56 -1.05 5.83
N ILE A 62 7.04 0.14 6.22
CA ILE A 62 8.48 0.37 6.36
C ILE A 62 9.01 -0.68 7.37
N GLY A 63 10.17 -1.30 7.08
CA GLY A 63 10.83 -2.25 8.00
C GLY A 63 10.07 -3.53 8.29
N HIS A 64 8.92 -3.77 7.64
CA HIS A 64 8.22 -5.06 7.66
C HIS A 64 7.96 -5.63 9.05
N THR A 65 7.64 -4.76 10.02
CA THR A 65 7.27 -5.20 11.37
C THR A 65 5.89 -5.87 11.35
N PRO A 66 5.63 -6.93 12.14
CA PRO A 66 4.32 -7.59 12.16
C PRO A 66 3.16 -6.61 12.44
N LYS A 67 3.34 -5.71 13.42
CA LYS A 67 2.36 -4.67 13.77
C LYS A 67 2.11 -3.71 12.60
N GLY A 68 3.17 -3.25 11.93
CA GLY A 68 3.06 -2.34 10.79
C GLY A 68 2.42 -3.00 9.56
N MET A 69 2.75 -4.26 9.28
CA MET A 69 2.16 -5.01 8.17
C MET A 69 0.66 -5.27 8.39
N GLN A 70 0.26 -5.65 9.61
CA GLN A 70 -1.15 -5.79 9.97
C GLN A 70 -1.90 -4.46 9.82
N LEU A 71 -1.33 -3.36 10.34
CA LEU A 71 -1.94 -2.05 10.21
C LEU A 71 -2.10 -1.62 8.74
N ALA A 72 -1.09 -1.89 7.90
CA ALA A 72 -1.15 -1.60 6.47
C ALA A 72 -2.28 -2.40 5.79
N GLN A 73 -2.44 -3.67 6.14
CA GLN A 73 -3.53 -4.52 5.64
C GLN A 73 -4.90 -3.98 6.07
N ASP A 74 -5.10 -3.75 7.36
CA ASP A 74 -6.37 -3.26 7.91
C ASP A 74 -6.75 -1.91 7.30
N THR A 75 -5.78 -1.03 7.12
CA THR A 75 -5.98 0.29 6.51
C THR A 75 -6.36 0.16 5.04
N LEU A 76 -5.77 -0.79 4.30
CA LEU A 76 -6.10 -1.05 2.90
C LEU A 76 -7.51 -1.63 2.73
N VAL A 77 -7.95 -2.48 3.67
CA VAL A 77 -9.35 -2.97 3.74
C VAL A 77 -10.30 -1.80 3.99
N LYS A 78 -10.06 -1.01 5.05
CA LYS A 78 -10.87 0.17 5.41
C LYS A 78 -10.95 1.19 4.26
N MET A 79 -9.87 1.37 3.51
CA MET A 79 -9.83 2.25 2.33
C MET A 79 -10.77 1.72 1.23
N THR A 80 -10.73 0.42 0.97
CA THR A 80 -11.54 -0.26 -0.06
C THR A 80 -13.03 -0.26 0.29
N GLU A 81 -13.37 -0.48 1.57
CA GLU A 81 -14.75 -0.41 2.08
C GLU A 81 -15.39 0.98 1.94
N ARG A 82 -14.58 2.03 1.85
CA ARG A 82 -15.01 3.41 1.61
C ARG A 82 -14.97 3.82 0.13
N ASP A 83 -14.87 2.85 -0.76
CA ASP A 83 -14.74 3.04 -2.20
C ASP A 83 -13.53 3.89 -2.63
N PHE A 84 -12.51 3.99 -1.79
CA PHE A 84 -11.23 4.58 -2.17
C PHE A 84 -10.30 3.51 -2.72
N PHE A 85 -9.77 3.77 -3.91
CA PHE A 85 -9.01 2.76 -4.63
C PHE A 85 -7.64 3.27 -5.04
N LEU A 86 -6.62 2.45 -4.78
CA LEU A 86 -5.28 2.67 -5.34
C LEU A 86 -5.34 2.64 -6.87
N SER A 87 -4.69 3.59 -7.53
CA SER A 87 -4.50 3.58 -8.98
C SER A 87 -3.65 2.38 -9.44
N ARG A 88 -3.69 2.05 -10.74
CA ARG A 88 -2.86 0.97 -11.32
C ARG A 88 -1.37 1.14 -10.99
N LYS A 89 -0.84 2.35 -11.18
CA LYS A 89 0.55 2.69 -10.86
C LYS A 89 0.82 2.48 -9.37
N MET A 90 -0.06 3.00 -8.52
CA MET A 90 0.08 2.90 -7.07
C MET A 90 0.14 1.45 -6.56
N ARG A 91 -0.69 0.56 -7.09
CA ARG A 91 -0.64 -0.87 -6.74
C ARG A 91 0.65 -1.52 -7.22
N SER A 92 1.08 -1.20 -8.44
CA SER A 92 2.32 -1.74 -9.02
C SER A 92 3.56 -1.27 -8.25
N ASP A 93 3.58 -0.03 -7.77
CA ASP A 93 4.69 0.52 -7.00
C ASP A 93 4.74 -0.05 -5.56
N ARG A 94 3.59 -0.43 -4.98
CA ARG A 94 3.50 -0.95 -3.60
C ARG A 94 3.65 -2.46 -3.50
N LEU A 95 3.30 -3.22 -4.55
CA LEU A 95 3.43 -4.67 -4.55
C LEU A 95 4.88 -5.14 -4.25
N PRO A 96 5.95 -4.57 -4.84
CA PRO A 96 7.32 -4.87 -4.45
C PRO A 96 7.62 -4.60 -2.98
N ILE A 97 7.12 -3.49 -2.44
CA ILE A 97 7.37 -3.08 -1.04
C ILE A 97 6.77 -4.11 -0.10
N ALA A 98 5.50 -4.48 -0.32
CA ALA A 98 4.83 -5.51 0.46
C ALA A 98 5.49 -6.89 0.30
N SER A 99 5.98 -7.20 -0.91
CA SER A 99 6.67 -8.46 -1.21
C SER A 99 8.08 -8.57 -0.61
N GLY A 100 8.57 -7.48 0.00
CA GLY A 100 9.83 -7.46 0.74
C GLY A 100 9.74 -8.07 2.15
N GLU A 101 8.53 -8.32 2.66
CA GLU A 101 8.32 -8.95 3.97
C GLU A 101 8.96 -10.34 4.02
N LYS A 102 9.92 -10.59 4.92
CA LYS A 102 10.62 -11.88 5.00
C LYS A 102 10.08 -12.81 6.08
N THR A 103 9.39 -12.26 7.06
CA THR A 103 9.02 -12.95 8.31
C THR A 103 7.52 -13.17 8.47
N GLY A 104 6.70 -12.74 7.51
CA GLY A 104 5.24 -12.77 7.61
C GLY A 104 4.54 -13.48 6.46
N GLY A 105 3.21 -13.45 6.51
CA GLY A 105 2.34 -14.21 5.63
C GLY A 105 2.22 -13.70 4.20
N TYR A 106 2.89 -12.58 3.84
CA TYR A 106 2.63 -11.82 2.61
C TYR A 106 1.17 -11.34 2.53
N THR A 107 0.46 -11.20 3.65
CA THR A 107 -0.99 -10.92 3.64
C THR A 107 -1.30 -9.63 2.90
N THR A 108 -0.50 -8.58 3.11
CA THR A 108 -0.61 -7.31 2.39
C THR A 108 -0.28 -7.43 0.91
N ALA A 109 0.78 -8.18 0.54
CA ALA A 109 1.15 -8.40 -0.86
C ALA A 109 0.10 -9.23 -1.61
N ASN A 110 -0.42 -10.27 -0.96
CA ASN A 110 -1.51 -11.10 -1.45
C ASN A 110 -2.77 -10.28 -1.68
N TYR A 111 -3.13 -9.43 -0.72
CA TYR A 111 -4.31 -8.58 -0.86
C TYR A 111 -4.15 -7.55 -1.98
N ILE A 112 -2.97 -6.91 -2.12
CA ILE A 112 -2.69 -6.00 -3.26
C ILE A 112 -2.81 -6.75 -4.59
N TRP A 113 -2.26 -7.96 -4.69
CA TRP A 113 -2.38 -8.81 -5.87
C TRP A 113 -3.85 -9.11 -6.19
N ASP A 114 -4.63 -9.55 -5.21
CA ASP A 114 -6.04 -9.92 -5.37
C ASP A 114 -6.88 -8.72 -5.82
N LEU A 115 -6.63 -7.54 -5.26
CA LEU A 115 -7.26 -6.29 -5.71
C LEU A 115 -6.96 -5.97 -7.18
N MET A 116 -5.74 -6.27 -7.66
CA MET A 116 -5.37 -6.09 -9.07
C MET A 116 -6.09 -7.09 -9.96
N GLN A 117 -6.14 -8.37 -9.57
CA GLN A 117 -6.83 -9.42 -10.31
C GLN A 117 -8.33 -9.15 -10.41
N ALA A 118 -8.99 -8.78 -9.31
CA ALA A 118 -10.42 -8.48 -9.26
C ALA A 118 -10.82 -7.35 -10.22
N ARG A 119 -9.89 -6.43 -10.53
CA ARG A 119 -10.11 -5.30 -11.45
C ARG A 119 -9.49 -5.48 -12.82
N LYS A 120 -8.98 -6.68 -13.13
CA LYS A 120 -8.29 -6.99 -14.39
C LYS A 120 -7.15 -6.01 -14.68
N ILE A 121 -6.48 -5.53 -13.64
CA ILE A 121 -5.35 -4.60 -13.75
C ILE A 121 -4.08 -5.43 -13.94
N THR A 122 -3.44 -5.29 -15.10
CA THR A 122 -2.12 -5.90 -15.35
C THR A 122 -1.03 -5.15 -14.56
N PRO A 123 -0.32 -5.79 -13.62
CA PRO A 123 0.80 -5.18 -12.91
C PRO A 123 2.00 -4.93 -13.84
N SER A 124 2.94 -4.09 -13.41
CA SER A 124 4.21 -3.92 -14.12
C SER A 124 5.11 -5.16 -13.94
N ILE A 125 6.03 -5.41 -14.88
CA ILE A 125 6.98 -6.54 -14.78
C ILE A 125 7.74 -6.54 -13.45
N PRO A 126 8.34 -5.42 -13.00
CA PRO A 126 9.08 -5.41 -11.73
C PRO A 126 8.19 -5.74 -10.53
N ALA A 127 6.91 -5.37 -10.58
CA ALA A 127 5.94 -5.68 -9.53
C ALA A 127 5.62 -7.16 -9.44
N VAL A 128 5.36 -7.80 -10.59
CA VAL A 128 5.10 -9.24 -10.64
C VAL A 128 6.35 -10.03 -10.27
N GLU A 129 7.52 -9.60 -10.75
CA GLU A 129 8.80 -10.26 -10.47
C GLU A 129 9.14 -10.24 -8.97
N ALA A 130 9.03 -9.08 -8.31
CA ALA A 130 9.28 -8.96 -6.88
C ALA A 130 8.34 -9.85 -6.07
N TYR A 131 7.07 -9.93 -6.48
CA TYR A 131 6.09 -10.78 -5.81
C TYR A 131 6.35 -12.26 -6.04
N TYR A 132 6.64 -12.65 -7.28
CA TYR A 132 7.03 -14.01 -7.65
C TYR A 132 8.24 -14.49 -6.86
N ASN A 133 9.32 -13.69 -6.84
CA ASN A 133 10.53 -14.00 -6.10
C ASN A 133 10.27 -14.04 -4.58
N GLY A 134 9.39 -13.19 -4.08
CA GLY A 134 8.94 -13.21 -2.70
C GLY A 134 8.22 -14.50 -2.33
N LEU A 135 7.29 -14.97 -3.18
CA LEU A 135 6.60 -16.25 -2.98
C LEU A 135 7.56 -17.44 -3.06
N LYS A 136 8.47 -17.46 -4.05
CA LYS A 136 9.48 -18.52 -4.20
C LYS A 136 10.49 -18.60 -3.07
N GLY A 137 10.76 -17.47 -2.39
CA GLY A 137 11.61 -17.45 -1.21
C GLY A 137 11.00 -18.14 0.02
N ARG A 138 9.81 -18.71 -0.10
CA ARG A 138 9.08 -19.38 0.99
C ARG A 138 9.03 -20.88 0.76
N GLU A 139 8.90 -21.62 1.86
CA GLU A 139 8.58 -23.04 1.87
C GLU A 139 7.09 -23.27 1.52
N ILE A 140 6.66 -22.81 0.34
CA ILE A 140 5.33 -23.11 -0.21
C ILE A 140 5.44 -24.24 -1.25
N PRO A 141 4.42 -25.10 -1.38
CA PRO A 141 4.42 -26.14 -2.41
C PRO A 141 4.54 -25.55 -3.83
N GLU A 142 5.22 -26.25 -4.74
CA GLU A 142 5.39 -25.80 -6.13
C GLU A 142 4.06 -25.73 -6.90
N ASP A 143 3.08 -26.53 -6.50
CA ASP A 143 1.73 -26.58 -7.05
C ASP A 143 0.76 -25.57 -6.40
N ASP A 144 1.27 -24.67 -5.54
CA ASP A 144 0.47 -23.62 -4.95
C ASP A 144 -0.25 -22.79 -6.04
N PRO A 145 -1.60 -22.68 -6.00
CA PRO A 145 -2.36 -22.02 -7.05
C PRO A 145 -1.96 -20.57 -7.30
N ARG A 146 -1.54 -19.85 -6.26
CA ARG A 146 -1.11 -18.45 -6.35
C ARG A 146 0.27 -18.37 -6.97
N LEU A 147 1.22 -19.21 -6.57
CA LEU A 147 2.53 -19.30 -7.20
C LEU A 147 2.41 -19.59 -8.71
N LEU A 148 1.56 -20.54 -9.10
CA LEU A 148 1.29 -20.86 -10.50
C LEU A 148 0.68 -19.68 -11.26
N GLN A 149 -0.30 -18.99 -10.68
CA GLN A 149 -0.94 -17.82 -11.31
C GLN A 149 0.07 -16.67 -11.50
N VAL A 150 0.88 -16.39 -10.49
CA VAL A 150 1.90 -15.33 -10.52
C VAL A 150 2.99 -15.68 -11.54
N SER A 151 3.45 -16.93 -11.58
CA SER A 151 4.43 -17.41 -12.56
C SER A 151 3.93 -17.21 -13.99
N ARG A 152 2.70 -17.65 -14.30
CA ARG A 152 2.10 -17.46 -15.63
C ARG A 152 2.00 -15.99 -16.02
N THR A 153 1.66 -15.14 -15.06
CA THR A 153 1.57 -13.69 -15.29
C THR A 153 2.95 -13.10 -15.57
N TYR A 154 3.97 -13.51 -14.82
CA TYR A 154 5.35 -13.08 -15.01
C TYR A 154 5.88 -13.49 -16.37
N ASP A 155 5.74 -14.77 -16.73
CA ASP A 155 6.20 -15.33 -18.00
C ASP A 155 5.51 -14.63 -19.18
N GLY A 156 4.18 -14.46 -19.11
CA GLY A 156 3.41 -13.77 -20.14
C GLY A 156 3.83 -12.31 -20.33
N LEU A 157 4.18 -11.60 -19.26
CA LEU A 157 4.70 -10.24 -19.36
C LEU A 157 6.13 -10.20 -19.92
N ARG A 158 6.99 -11.14 -19.48
CA ARG A 158 8.37 -11.26 -19.97
C ARG A 158 8.42 -11.59 -21.46
N THR A 159 7.53 -12.43 -21.98
CA THR A 159 7.44 -12.67 -23.43
C THR A 159 6.98 -11.44 -24.21
N ARG A 160 6.06 -10.65 -23.63
CA ARG A 160 5.49 -9.47 -24.30
C ARG A 160 6.39 -8.23 -24.30
N PHE A 161 7.18 -8.04 -23.24
CA PHE A 161 7.96 -6.82 -23.05
C PHE A 161 9.43 -7.06 -22.67
N GLY A 162 9.83 -8.30 -22.42
CA GLY A 162 11.24 -8.65 -22.25
C GLY A 162 11.96 -8.59 -23.59
N THR A 163 13.25 -8.25 -23.56
CA THR A 163 14.13 -8.35 -24.71
C THR A 163 14.10 -9.82 -25.18
N GLY A 164 13.41 -10.08 -26.29
CA GLY A 164 13.48 -11.37 -26.96
C GLY A 164 14.93 -11.69 -27.34
N PRO A 165 15.26 -12.96 -27.66
CA PRO A 165 16.55 -13.28 -28.27
C PRO A 165 16.77 -12.33 -29.44
N GLY A 166 17.92 -11.65 -29.43
CA GLY A 166 18.17 -10.41 -30.15
C GLY A 166 17.73 -10.43 -31.61
N ARG A 167 17.20 -9.29 -32.07
CA ARG A 167 17.17 -9.02 -33.50
C ARG A 167 18.62 -8.99 -33.99
N PRO A 168 19.02 -9.84 -34.96
CA PRO A 168 20.29 -9.63 -35.63
C PRO A 168 20.23 -8.30 -36.36
N TYR A 169 21.29 -7.51 -36.22
CA TYR A 169 21.57 -6.36 -37.08
C TYR A 169 21.87 -6.82 -38.50
#